data_AF-A0A1Q7YEX3-F1
#
_entry.id   AF-A0A1Q7YEX3-F1
#
_cell.length_a   1.000
_cell.length_b   1.000
_cell.length_c   1.000
_cell.angle_alpha   90.00
_cell.angle_beta   90.00
_cell.angle_gamma   90.00
#
_symmetry.space_group_name_H-M   'P 1'
#
loop_
_entity.id
_entity.type
_entity.pdbx_description
1 polymer ?
#
loop_
_entity_poly.entity_id
_entity_poly.type
_entity_poly.pdbx_seq_one_letter_code
_entity_poly.pdbx_strand_id
1 'polypeptide(L)'
;MNERLSWLIAVNTYEAEQRRLYRTASEEEEMRLMQLPLPTRQAFSLFGLLLGILVPAAIFLKIFGYGFSRHIGNTPVMFLICVAMNTACAIFGHRMGGLLSKGINEYERASWTKMLLYSMLIGTCWGAATGAIGGLAFFGIGAIFGAFCAVPVAMIAFPLFTSLHRLLARGGMIDARHFWPLVFGVTMTIAMFILGM
;
A
#
# COMPACT_ATOMS: atom_id res chain seq x y z
N MET A 1 -12.71 -49.66 7.18
CA MET A 1 -11.69 -49.03 8.07
C MET A 1 -10.97 -47.86 7.39
N ASN A 2 -10.65 -47.94 6.09
CA ASN A 2 -9.95 -46.87 5.37
C ASN A 2 -10.74 -45.55 5.24
N GLU A 3 -12.07 -45.58 5.09
CA GLU A 3 -12.90 -44.36 4.93
C GLU A 3 -12.95 -43.49 6.20
N ARG A 4 -12.94 -44.11 7.38
CA ARG A 4 -12.95 -43.37 8.65
C ARG A 4 -11.62 -42.66 8.88
N LEU A 5 -10.51 -43.27 8.46
CA LEU A 5 -9.17 -42.68 8.53
C LEU A 5 -9.00 -41.53 7.53
N SER A 6 -9.45 -41.69 6.28
CA SER A 6 -9.39 -40.63 5.28
C SER A 6 -10.23 -39.41 5.68
N TRP A 7 -11.42 -39.64 6.26
CA TRP A 7 -12.25 -38.57 6.81
C TRP A 7 -11.56 -37.83 7.96
N LEU A 8 -10.97 -38.56 8.92
CA LEU A 8 -10.25 -37.94 10.05
C LEU A 8 -9.04 -37.11 9.58
N ILE A 9 -8.31 -37.59 8.57
CA ILE A 9 -7.20 -36.83 7.97
C ILE A 9 -7.75 -35.56 7.32
N ALA A 10 -8.83 -35.66 6.54
CA ALA A 10 -9.45 -34.51 5.88
C ALA A 10 -9.94 -33.45 6.88
N VAL A 11 -10.58 -33.87 7.97
CA VAL A 11 -11.04 -32.97 9.04
C VAL A 11 -9.85 -32.33 9.76
N ASN A 12 -8.80 -33.08 10.06
CA ASN A 12 -7.60 -32.53 10.71
C ASN A 12 -6.87 -31.55 9.79
N THR A 13 -6.78 -31.82 8.48
CA THR A 13 -6.23 -30.86 7.51
C THR A 13 -7.07 -29.60 7.41
N TYR A 14 -8.40 -29.72 7.46
CA TYR A 14 -9.31 -28.59 7.44
C TYR A 14 -9.18 -27.74 8.73
N GLU A 15 -9.15 -28.38 9.90
CA GLU A 15 -8.89 -27.67 11.17
C GLU A 15 -7.50 -27.03 11.18
N ALA A 16 -6.47 -27.72 10.66
CA ALA A 16 -5.14 -27.16 10.58
C ALA A 16 -5.09 -25.94 9.65
N GLU A 17 -5.83 -25.94 8.54
CA GLU A 17 -5.99 -24.78 7.67
C GLU A 17 -6.77 -23.64 8.36
N GLN A 18 -7.84 -23.94 9.08
CA GLN A 18 -8.59 -22.93 9.84
C GLN A 18 -7.75 -22.30 10.96
N ARG A 19 -7.04 -23.12 11.75
CA ARG A 19 -6.08 -22.63 12.77
C ARG A 19 -4.89 -21.92 12.14
N ARG A 20 -4.56 -22.26 10.89
CA ARG A 20 -3.59 -21.49 10.13
C ARG A 20 -4.18 -20.15 9.70
N LEU A 21 -5.48 -19.97 9.49
CA LEU A 21 -6.06 -18.69 9.10
C LEU A 21 -6.28 -17.76 10.29
N TYR A 22 -6.80 -18.28 11.41
CA TYR A 22 -7.17 -17.50 12.60
C TYR A 22 -6.26 -17.84 13.79
N ARG A 23 -5.80 -16.82 14.53
CA ARG A 23 -5.06 -17.02 15.79
C ARG A 23 -5.98 -17.44 16.93
N THR A 24 -7.23 -17.00 16.92
CA THR A 24 -8.22 -17.23 18.01
C THR A 24 -9.63 -17.41 17.44
N ALA A 25 -10.50 -18.10 18.18
CA ALA A 25 -11.91 -18.27 17.80
C ALA A 25 -12.68 -16.95 17.72
N SER A 26 -12.33 -15.97 18.57
CA SER A 26 -12.88 -14.61 18.49
C SER A 26 -12.50 -13.91 17.20
N GLU A 27 -11.30 -14.18 16.66
CA GLU A 27 -10.87 -13.64 15.36
C GLU A 27 -11.71 -14.17 14.20
N GLU A 28 -12.13 -15.43 14.28
CA GLU A 28 -13.02 -16.06 13.30
C GLU A 28 -14.42 -15.46 13.37
N GLU A 29 -14.95 -15.25 14.58
CA GLU A 29 -16.26 -14.61 14.77
C GLU A 29 -16.25 -13.16 14.27
N GLU A 30 -15.23 -12.37 14.62
CA GLU A 30 -15.07 -11.01 14.10
C GLU A 30 -14.96 -10.97 12.58
N MET A 31 -14.25 -11.93 11.96
CA MET A 31 -14.19 -12.02 10.50
C MET A 31 -15.57 -12.31 9.90
N ARG A 32 -16.35 -13.23 10.48
CA ARG A 32 -17.71 -13.55 10.03
C ARG A 32 -18.68 -12.36 10.14
N LEU A 33 -18.40 -11.44 11.06
CA LEU A 33 -19.18 -10.22 11.24
C LEU A 33 -18.79 -9.09 10.26
N MET A 34 -17.69 -9.24 9.51
CA MET A 34 -17.28 -8.24 8.51
C MET A 34 -18.28 -8.17 7.37
N GLN A 35 -18.67 -6.95 6.99
CA GLN A 35 -19.63 -6.78 5.90
C GLN A 35 -18.96 -6.79 4.53
N LEU A 36 -17.75 -6.25 4.44
CA LEU A 36 -16.98 -6.19 3.20
C LEU A 36 -15.50 -6.48 3.51
N PRO A 37 -15.14 -7.75 3.71
CA PRO A 37 -13.77 -8.13 4.00
C PRO A 37 -12.89 -7.92 2.76
N LEU A 38 -11.81 -7.16 2.95
CA LEU A 38 -10.77 -6.94 1.94
C LEU A 38 -9.54 -7.80 2.28
N PRO A 39 -9.07 -8.66 1.37
CA PRO A 39 -7.86 -9.43 1.60
C PRO A 39 -6.63 -8.51 1.65
N THR A 40 -5.62 -8.85 2.46
CA THR A 40 -4.36 -8.09 2.58
C THR A 40 -3.79 -7.67 1.22
N ARG A 41 -3.82 -8.56 0.22
CA ARG A 41 -3.33 -8.23 -1.14
C ARG A 41 -4.07 -7.07 -1.80
N GLN A 42 -5.39 -7.03 -1.65
CA GLN A 42 -6.21 -5.95 -2.20
C GLN A 42 -6.06 -4.67 -1.38
N ALA A 43 -5.95 -4.78 -0.05
CA ALA A 43 -5.70 -3.63 0.82
C ALA A 43 -4.39 -2.92 0.46
N PHE A 44 -3.29 -3.68 0.32
CA PHE A 44 -1.98 -3.13 -0.05
C PHE A 44 -1.92 -2.63 -1.49
N SER A 45 -2.64 -3.24 -2.43
CA SER A 45 -2.70 -2.74 -3.82
C SER A 45 -3.50 -1.44 -3.93
N LEU A 46 -4.59 -1.29 -3.17
CA LEU A 46 -5.34 -0.04 -3.08
C LEU A 46 -4.56 1.05 -2.33
N PHE A 47 -3.86 0.69 -1.25
CA PHE A 47 -2.94 1.60 -0.56
C PHE A 47 -1.85 2.12 -1.50
N GLY A 48 -1.17 1.23 -2.22
CA GLY A 48 -0.16 1.60 -3.20
C GLY A 48 -0.71 2.46 -4.34
N LEU A 49 -1.94 2.21 -4.79
CA LEU A 49 -2.64 3.05 -5.77
C LEU A 49 -2.86 4.46 -5.23
N LEU A 50 -3.43 4.60 -4.02
CA LEU A 50 -3.72 5.91 -3.45
C LEU A 50 -2.45 6.69 -3.11
N LEU A 51 -1.42 6.03 -2.60
CA LEU A 51 -0.11 6.64 -2.40
C LEU A 51 0.48 7.10 -3.74
N GLY A 52 0.35 6.30 -4.80
CA GLY A 52 0.80 6.63 -6.15
C GLY A 52 -0.01 7.73 -6.85
N ILE A 53 -1.23 8.05 -6.40
CA ILE A 53 -2.06 9.13 -6.96
C ILE A 53 -1.92 10.41 -6.14
N LEU A 54 -2.12 10.32 -4.83
CA LEU A 54 -2.27 11.49 -3.97
C LEU A 54 -0.93 12.19 -3.71
N VAL A 55 0.13 11.41 -3.52
CA VAL A 55 1.46 11.97 -3.24
C VAL A 55 2.01 12.74 -4.46
N PRO A 56 2.04 12.18 -5.69
CA PRO A 56 2.49 12.94 -6.84
C PRO A 56 1.55 14.09 -7.18
N ALA A 57 0.23 13.91 -7.03
CA ALA A 57 -0.72 15.01 -7.23
C ALA A 57 -0.46 16.20 -6.28
N ALA A 58 -0.15 15.95 -5.01
CA ALA A 58 0.22 16.99 -4.07
C ALA A 58 1.51 17.72 -4.46
N ILE A 59 2.52 16.99 -4.93
CA ILE A 59 3.77 17.58 -5.44
C ILE A 59 3.48 18.46 -6.66
N PHE A 60 2.70 17.97 -7.63
CA PHE A 60 2.34 18.74 -8.81
C PHE A 60 1.54 19.99 -8.45
N LEU A 61 0.54 19.86 -7.56
CA LEU A 61 -0.25 20.99 -7.10
C LEU A 61 0.62 22.06 -6.45
N LYS A 62 1.62 21.66 -5.63
CA LYS A 62 2.59 22.58 -5.05
C LYS A 62 3.43 23.28 -6.12
N ILE A 63 3.91 22.55 -7.13
CA ILE A 63 4.70 23.11 -8.24
C ILE A 63 3.88 24.14 -9.02
N PHE A 64 2.62 23.81 -9.37
CA PHE A 64 1.71 24.72 -10.08
C PHE A 64 1.32 25.94 -9.23
N GLY A 65 1.15 25.76 -7.91
CA GLY A 65 0.77 26.82 -6.97
C GLY A 65 1.88 27.83 -6.66
N TYR A 66 3.14 27.39 -6.51
CA TYR A 66 4.23 28.24 -5.99
C TYR A 66 5.13 28.91 -7.04
N GLY A 67 5.21 28.43 -8.29
CA GLY A 67 6.23 28.99 -9.20
C GLY A 67 6.04 28.80 -10.70
N PHE A 68 5.16 27.90 -11.14
CA PHE A 68 5.12 27.54 -12.57
C PHE A 68 4.23 28.45 -13.44
N SER A 69 3.34 29.25 -12.84
CA SER A 69 2.34 30.06 -13.57
C SER A 69 2.89 31.29 -14.32
N ARG A 70 4.16 31.69 -14.13
CA ARG A 70 4.69 32.92 -14.75
C ARG A 70 5.62 32.75 -15.94
N HIS A 71 6.12 31.54 -16.24
CA HIS A 71 7.24 31.39 -17.21
C HIS A 71 7.14 30.29 -18.26
N ILE A 72 6.08 29.48 -18.30
CA ILE A 72 5.97 28.41 -19.32
C ILE A 72 4.65 28.56 -20.09
N GLY A 73 4.75 29.09 -21.30
CA GLY A 73 3.63 29.31 -22.24
C GLY A 73 2.98 28.04 -22.80
N ASN A 74 3.04 26.91 -22.09
CA ASN A 74 2.45 25.63 -22.52
C ASN A 74 1.85 24.83 -21.35
N THR A 75 1.05 25.51 -20.53
CA THR A 75 0.24 24.96 -19.43
C THR A 75 -0.49 23.64 -19.77
N PRO A 76 -1.12 23.44 -20.94
CA PRO A 76 -1.84 22.18 -21.23
C PRO A 76 -0.91 20.97 -21.42
N VAL A 77 0.25 21.15 -22.04
CA VAL A 77 1.22 20.07 -22.26
C VAL A 77 1.78 19.58 -20.94
N MET A 78 2.13 20.50 -20.03
CA MET A 78 2.65 20.17 -18.71
C MET A 78 1.59 19.49 -17.84
N PHE A 79 0.34 19.94 -17.91
CA PHE A 79 -0.77 19.26 -17.24
C PHE A 79 -0.94 17.83 -17.74
N LEU A 80 -0.89 17.61 -19.06
CA LEU A 80 -1.00 16.27 -19.66
C LEU A 80 0.15 15.35 -19.25
N ILE A 81 1.38 15.86 -19.18
CA ILE A 81 2.55 15.13 -18.65
C ILE A 81 2.31 14.76 -17.18
N CYS A 82 1.85 15.70 -16.34
CA CYS A 82 1.56 15.42 -14.93
C CYS A 82 0.49 14.33 -14.76
N VAL A 83 -0.57 14.38 -15.55
CA VAL A 83 -1.63 13.35 -15.54
C VAL A 83 -1.07 11.99 -15.97
N ALA A 84 -0.27 11.94 -17.04
CA ALA A 84 0.36 10.71 -17.50
C ALA A 84 1.30 10.12 -16.44
N MET A 85 2.13 10.94 -15.81
CA MET A 85 3.00 10.55 -14.70
C MET A 85 2.21 10.03 -13.51
N ASN A 86 1.16 10.75 -13.09
CA ASN A 86 0.33 10.34 -11.95
C ASN A 86 -0.35 9.00 -12.22
N THR A 87 -0.82 8.79 -13.46
CA THR A 87 -1.43 7.52 -13.89
C THR A 87 -0.41 6.39 -13.87
N ALA A 88 0.82 6.62 -14.36
CA ALA A 88 1.89 5.64 -14.32
C ALA A 88 2.26 5.25 -12.88
N CYS A 89 2.41 6.24 -11.98
CA CYS A 89 2.63 6.03 -10.56
C CYS A 89 1.49 5.25 -9.91
N ALA A 90 0.24 5.54 -10.24
CA ALA A 90 -0.93 4.84 -9.73
C ALA A 90 -0.97 3.36 -10.14
N ILE A 91 -0.79 3.08 -11.43
CA ILE A 91 -0.79 1.72 -11.99
C ILE A 91 0.36 0.91 -11.38
N PHE A 92 1.56 1.49 -11.35
CA PHE A 92 2.72 0.80 -10.81
C PHE A 92 2.61 0.62 -9.29
N GLY A 93 2.13 1.64 -8.58
CA GLY A 93 1.85 1.59 -7.15
C GLY A 93 0.87 0.48 -6.80
N HIS A 94 -0.20 0.31 -7.59
CA HIS A 94 -1.17 -0.76 -7.44
C HIS A 94 -0.55 -2.15 -7.62
N ARG A 95 0.20 -2.34 -8.72
CA ARG A 95 0.85 -3.62 -9.05
C ARG A 95 1.88 -4.01 -8.00
N MET A 96 2.74 -3.06 -7.61
CA MET A 96 3.76 -3.29 -6.59
C MET A 96 3.15 -3.56 -5.22
N GLY A 97 2.13 -2.80 -4.81
CA GLY A 97 1.42 -3.03 -3.54
C GLY A 97 0.89 -4.47 -3.43
N GLY A 98 0.26 -4.98 -4.49
CA GLY A 98 -0.25 -6.35 -4.54
C GLY A 98 0.82 -7.44 -4.71
N LEU A 99 2.04 -7.10 -5.16
CA LEU A 99 3.18 -8.02 -5.18
C LEU A 99 3.83 -8.12 -3.80
N LEU A 100 4.08 -6.97 -3.17
CA LEU A 100 4.75 -6.86 -1.88
C LEU A 100 3.88 -7.39 -0.73
N SER A 101 2.56 -7.35 -0.87
CA SER A 101 1.61 -7.90 0.12
C SER A 101 1.81 -9.40 0.39
N LYS A 102 2.35 -10.15 -0.58
CA LYS A 102 2.62 -11.58 -0.39
C LYS A 102 3.66 -11.80 0.71
N GLY A 103 4.72 -10.99 0.71
CA GLY A 103 5.71 -11.02 1.78
C GLY A 103 5.10 -10.59 3.11
N ILE A 104 4.29 -9.53 3.11
CA ILE A 104 3.71 -8.99 4.36
C ILE A 104 2.82 -10.02 5.06
N ASN A 105 2.00 -10.78 4.34
CA ASN A 105 1.12 -11.77 4.96
C ASN A 105 1.89 -12.86 5.75
N GLU A 106 3.09 -13.23 5.28
CA GLU A 106 3.98 -14.16 5.99
C GLU A 106 4.60 -13.52 7.24
N TYR A 107 4.98 -12.24 7.15
CA TYR A 107 5.65 -11.51 8.23
C TYR A 107 4.72 -10.83 9.24
N GLU A 108 3.45 -10.63 8.93
CA GLU A 108 2.45 -10.05 9.85
C GLU A 108 2.26 -10.92 11.10
N ARG A 109 2.58 -12.21 10.98
CA ARG A 109 2.55 -13.18 12.09
C ARG A 109 3.83 -13.22 12.91
N ALA A 110 4.91 -12.64 12.40
CA ALA A 110 6.18 -12.57 13.09
C ALA A 110 6.19 -11.49 14.20
N SER A 111 7.33 -11.35 14.85
CA SER A 111 7.54 -10.30 15.85
C SER A 111 7.37 -8.90 15.26
N TRP A 112 6.86 -7.98 16.06
CA TRP A 112 6.62 -6.58 15.68
C TRP A 112 7.85 -5.92 15.04
N THR A 113 9.04 -6.14 15.61
CA THR A 113 10.30 -5.60 15.10
C THR A 113 10.61 -6.08 13.69
N LYS A 114 10.43 -7.38 13.40
CA LYS A 114 10.67 -7.95 12.07
C LYS A 114 9.69 -7.39 11.06
N MET A 115 8.41 -7.27 11.43
CA MET A 115 7.38 -6.70 10.58
C MET A 115 7.69 -5.24 10.22
N LEU A 116 8.05 -4.41 11.20
CA LEU A 116 8.39 -3.01 10.98
C LEU A 116 9.61 -2.86 10.06
N LEU A 117 10.69 -3.59 10.34
CA LEU A 117 11.89 -3.56 9.50
C LEU A 117 11.59 -4.00 8.07
N TYR A 118 10.82 -5.07 7.90
CA TYR A 118 10.43 -5.56 6.59
C TYR A 118 9.52 -4.58 5.85
N SER A 119 8.58 -3.94 6.56
CA SER A 119 7.72 -2.90 5.98
C SER A 119 8.52 -1.66 5.53
N MET A 120 9.60 -1.29 6.22
CA MET A 120 10.53 -0.25 5.78
C MET A 120 11.23 -0.65 4.49
N LEU A 121 11.77 -1.87 4.40
CA LEU A 121 12.41 -2.38 3.19
C LEU A 121 11.45 -2.41 1.99
N ILE A 122 10.22 -2.87 2.22
CA ILE A 122 9.15 -2.83 1.22
C ILE A 122 8.87 -1.39 0.79
N GLY A 123 8.75 -0.46 1.75
CA GLY A 123 8.56 0.97 1.48
C GLY A 123 9.69 1.53 0.62
N THR A 124 10.95 1.22 0.94
CA THR A 124 12.11 1.63 0.15
C THR A 124 12.04 1.09 -1.27
N CYS A 125 11.79 -0.20 -1.46
CA CYS A 125 11.66 -0.81 -2.78
C CYS A 125 10.51 -0.21 -3.59
N TRP A 126 9.35 0.00 -2.95
CA TRP A 126 8.19 0.62 -3.58
C TRP A 126 8.47 2.07 -3.97
N GLY A 127 9.04 2.86 -3.06
CA GLY A 127 9.34 4.29 -3.27
C GLY A 127 10.40 4.49 -4.33
N ALA A 128 11.46 3.69 -4.33
CA ALA A 128 12.48 3.74 -5.37
C ALA A 128 11.91 3.44 -6.76
N ALA A 129 11.10 2.37 -6.88
CA ALA A 129 10.57 1.94 -8.16
C ALA A 129 9.48 2.89 -8.69
N THR A 130 8.53 3.32 -7.85
CA THR A 130 7.49 4.28 -8.24
C THR A 130 8.05 5.66 -8.51
N GLY A 131 8.99 6.13 -7.67
CA GLY A 131 9.69 7.39 -7.85
C GLY A 131 10.51 7.42 -9.14
N ALA A 132 11.23 6.33 -9.46
CA ALA A 132 11.95 6.20 -10.72
C ALA A 132 11.00 6.29 -11.93
N ILE A 133 9.86 5.59 -11.89
CA ILE A 133 8.88 5.59 -12.98
C ILE A 133 8.24 6.96 -13.17
N GLY A 134 7.85 7.62 -12.09
CA GLY A 134 7.38 9.00 -12.15
C GLY A 134 8.44 9.92 -12.74
N GLY A 135 9.67 9.81 -12.26
CA GLY A 135 10.80 10.65 -12.68
C GLY A 135 11.32 10.41 -14.09
N LEU A 136 11.12 9.21 -14.67
CA LEU A 136 11.55 8.88 -16.04
C LEU A 136 10.93 9.81 -17.08
N ALA A 137 9.76 10.39 -16.81
CA ALA A 137 9.11 11.37 -17.68
C ALA A 137 9.95 12.64 -17.93
N PHE A 138 10.94 12.94 -17.06
CA PHE A 138 11.87 14.06 -17.21
C PHE A 138 13.28 13.61 -17.67
N PHE A 139 13.36 12.88 -18.79
CA PHE A 139 14.61 12.54 -19.47
C PHE A 139 15.66 11.78 -18.61
N GLY A 140 15.23 10.81 -17.81
CA GLY A 140 16.12 9.90 -17.08
C GLY A 140 16.78 10.48 -15.82
N ILE A 141 17.24 11.74 -15.85
CA ILE A 141 17.75 12.44 -14.66
C ILE A 141 16.66 12.53 -13.60
N GLY A 142 15.42 12.79 -14.02
CA GLY A 142 14.27 12.83 -13.12
C GLY A 142 14.03 11.53 -12.36
N ALA A 143 14.44 10.37 -12.89
CA ALA A 143 14.23 9.07 -12.23
C ALA A 143 14.99 8.96 -10.91
N ILE A 144 16.23 9.47 -10.87
CA ILE A 144 17.06 9.49 -9.66
C ILE A 144 16.42 10.41 -8.62
N PHE A 145 16.09 11.65 -9.00
CA PHE A 145 15.43 12.59 -8.10
C PHE A 145 14.08 12.08 -7.60
N GLY A 146 13.26 11.52 -8.49
CA GLY A 146 11.97 10.92 -8.16
C GLY A 146 12.10 9.81 -7.13
N ALA A 147 13.09 8.91 -7.29
CA ALA A 147 13.39 7.87 -6.32
C ALA A 147 13.83 8.45 -4.96
N PHE A 148 14.76 9.42 -4.97
CA PHE A 148 15.22 10.08 -3.74
C PHE A 148 14.09 10.78 -2.97
N CYS A 149 13.14 11.39 -3.66
CA CYS A 149 11.99 12.05 -3.02
C CYS A 149 10.94 11.04 -2.54
N ALA A 150 10.70 9.96 -3.28
CA ALA A 150 9.65 8.99 -2.96
C ALA A 150 10.04 8.01 -1.85
N VAL A 151 11.33 7.66 -1.71
CA VAL A 151 11.81 6.69 -0.71
C VAL A 151 11.48 7.13 0.72
N PRO A 152 11.80 8.35 1.20
CA PRO A 152 11.49 8.77 2.57
C PRO A 152 9.99 8.72 2.86
N VAL A 153 9.16 9.14 1.89
CA VAL A 153 7.71 9.11 2.02
C VAL A 153 7.22 7.67 2.19
N ALA A 154 7.68 6.75 1.36
CA ALA A 154 7.29 5.35 1.42
C ALA A 154 7.83 4.63 2.67
N MET A 155 9.04 4.96 3.13
CA MET A 155 9.63 4.43 4.36
C MET A 155 8.81 4.77 5.61
N ILE A 156 8.06 5.87 5.60
CA ILE A 156 7.16 6.25 6.70
C ILE A 156 5.77 5.65 6.47
N ALA A 157 5.25 5.76 5.25
CA ALA A 157 3.89 5.35 4.91
C ALA A 157 3.65 3.84 5.12
N PHE A 158 4.60 2.99 4.72
CA PHE A 158 4.44 1.54 4.77
C PHE A 158 4.44 0.98 6.19
N PRO A 159 5.37 1.33 7.09
CA PRO A 159 5.31 0.88 8.48
C PRO A 159 4.07 1.38 9.22
N LEU A 160 3.65 2.63 8.96
CA LEU A 160 2.44 3.19 9.55
C LEU A 160 1.20 2.41 9.11
N PHE A 161 1.04 2.21 7.79
CA PHE A 161 -0.07 1.44 7.24
C PHE A 161 -0.04 -0.02 7.71
N THR A 162 1.11 -0.68 7.67
CA THR A 162 1.26 -2.10 8.06
C THR A 162 0.93 -2.31 9.54
N SER A 163 1.34 -1.39 10.41
CA SER A 163 1.05 -1.48 11.85
C SER A 163 -0.43 -1.32 12.13
N LEU A 164 -1.07 -0.30 11.54
CA LEU A 164 -2.50 -0.07 11.71
C LEU A 164 -3.33 -1.18 11.06
N HIS A 165 -2.91 -1.67 9.89
CA HIS A 165 -3.52 -2.83 9.23
C HIS A 165 -3.49 -4.05 10.15
N ARG A 166 -2.34 -4.39 10.74
CA ARG A 166 -2.22 -5.52 11.66
C ARG A 166 -3.12 -5.41 12.88
N LEU A 167 -3.36 -4.20 13.40
CA LEU A 167 -4.25 -3.99 14.55
C LEU A 167 -5.73 -4.23 14.21
N LEU A 168 -6.12 -3.89 12.99
CA LEU A 168 -7.52 -3.93 12.52
C LEU A 168 -7.85 -5.19 11.72
N ALA A 169 -6.85 -5.84 11.14
CA ALA A 169 -7.03 -7.04 10.34
C ALA A 169 -7.33 -8.24 11.24
N ARG A 170 -8.20 -9.12 10.74
CA ARG A 170 -8.60 -10.39 11.37
C ARG A 170 -8.53 -11.48 10.32
N GLY A 171 -7.77 -12.54 10.60
CA GLY A 171 -7.59 -13.64 9.64
C GLY A 171 -6.97 -13.25 8.30
N GLY A 172 -6.17 -12.16 8.25
CA GLY A 172 -5.58 -11.64 7.00
C GLY A 172 -6.56 -10.87 6.11
N MET A 173 -7.67 -10.41 6.68
CA MET A 173 -8.64 -9.55 6.03
C MET A 173 -8.94 -8.31 6.88
N ILE A 174 -9.29 -7.20 6.25
CA ILE A 174 -9.71 -5.96 6.91
C ILE A 174 -11.09 -5.55 6.39
N ASP A 175 -12.00 -5.15 7.27
CA ASP A 175 -13.28 -4.61 6.83
C ASP A 175 -13.08 -3.27 6.12
N ALA A 176 -13.71 -3.09 4.96
CA ALA A 176 -13.65 -1.86 4.17
C ALA A 176 -13.97 -0.58 4.99
N ARG A 177 -14.85 -0.68 6.00
CA ARG A 177 -15.21 0.44 6.89
C ARG A 177 -14.02 0.99 7.67
N HIS A 178 -13.08 0.12 8.07
CA HIS A 178 -11.86 0.51 8.76
C HIS A 178 -10.72 0.81 7.78
N PHE A 179 -10.69 0.11 6.65
CA PHE A 179 -9.69 0.27 5.61
C PHE A 179 -9.67 1.68 4.99
N TRP A 180 -10.83 2.19 4.57
CA TRP A 180 -10.89 3.47 3.84
C TRP A 180 -10.40 4.66 4.67
N PRO A 181 -10.88 4.89 5.91
CA PRO A 181 -10.37 5.97 6.75
C PRO A 181 -8.87 5.85 7.02
N LEU A 182 -8.37 4.63 7.16
CA LEU A 182 -6.95 4.37 7.42
C LEU A 182 -6.09 4.72 6.21
N VAL A 183 -6.44 4.26 5.01
CA VAL A 183 -5.64 4.56 3.81
C VAL A 183 -5.72 6.04 3.46
N PHE A 184 -6.93 6.62 3.45
CA PHE A 184 -7.08 8.04 3.20
C PHE A 184 -6.38 8.88 4.28
N GLY A 185 -6.48 8.50 5.55
CA GLY A 185 -5.81 9.19 6.64
C GLY A 185 -4.29 9.24 6.44
N VAL A 186 -3.66 8.10 6.17
CA VAL A 186 -2.20 8.04 5.93
C VAL A 186 -1.81 8.84 4.69
N THR A 187 -2.48 8.60 3.56
CA THR A 187 -2.10 9.21 2.27
C THR A 187 -2.40 10.71 2.22
N MET A 188 -3.52 11.16 2.77
CA MET A 188 -3.87 12.60 2.86
C MET A 188 -2.97 13.33 3.85
N THR A 189 -2.60 12.73 4.99
CA THR A 189 -1.65 13.36 5.93
C THR A 189 -0.31 13.63 5.25
N ILE A 190 0.19 12.65 4.49
CA ILE A 190 1.42 12.81 3.70
C ILE A 190 1.24 13.90 2.63
N ALA A 191 0.12 13.88 1.90
CA ALA A 191 -0.16 14.88 0.87
C ALA A 191 -0.23 16.31 1.46
N MET A 192 -0.90 16.48 2.60
CA MET A 192 -1.01 17.76 3.31
C MET A 192 0.37 18.24 3.80
N PHE A 193 1.18 17.34 4.36
CA PHE A 193 2.55 17.66 4.76
C PHE A 193 3.41 18.13 3.58
N ILE A 194 3.26 17.50 2.40
CA ILE A 194 3.93 17.95 1.17
C ILE A 194 3.45 19.34 0.78
N LEU A 195 2.14 19.60 0.83
CA LEU A 195 1.57 20.91 0.52
C LEU A 195 1.95 21.99 1.53
N GLY A 196 2.36 21.62 2.75
CA GLY A 196 2.73 22.54 3.83
C GLY A 196 1.52 23.10 4.58
N MET A 197 0.44 22.30 4.68
CA MET A 197 -0.79 22.61 5.41
C MET A 197 -0.88 21.85 6.73
#